data_AF-A0A0L7CUY2-F1
#
_entry.id   AF-A0A0L7CUY2-F1
#
_cell.length_a   1.000
_cell.length_b   1.000
_cell.length_c   1.000
_cell.angle_alpha   90.00
_cell.angle_beta   90.00
_cell.angle_gamma   90.00
#
_symmetry.space_group_name_H-M   'P 1'
#
loop_
_entity.id
_entity.type
_entity.pdbx_description
1 polymer ?
#
loop_
_entity_poly.entity_id
_entity_poly.type
_entity_poly.pdbx_seq_one_letter_code
_entity_poly.pdbx_strand_id
1 'polypeptide(L)'
;MANVTRYKTSKGEVRYRVRYRKPDGTQTDTGGVRRKIDAENWAAKRVTVAKAEGTYIDPTAGKITVGELAPAWLAKKKLSAKPSHYRNLEGAWEKWVKPEWGNTPVSAVTREAAQRWVTGISQGKTAKDEQGNEIVLAKPRSASVVLRAHGVLAGIIG
;
A
#
# COMPACT_ATOMS: atom_id res chain seq x y z
N MET A 1 18.29 10.65 13.01
CA MET A 1 19.70 10.90 12.60
C MET A 1 20.29 9.58 12.12
N ALA A 2 20.82 9.53 10.90
CA ALA A 2 21.51 8.35 10.37
C ALA A 2 23.00 8.42 10.74
N ASN A 3 23.58 7.31 11.19
CA ASN A 3 24.98 7.21 11.58
C ASN A 3 25.73 6.35 10.57
N VAL A 4 26.74 6.90 9.91
CA VAL A 4 27.56 6.20 8.93
C VAL A 4 28.84 5.72 9.61
N THR A 5 29.03 4.41 9.70
CA THR A 5 30.23 3.81 10.31
C THR A 5 31.10 3.14 9.24
N ARG A 6 32.42 3.38 9.29
CA ARG A 6 33.41 2.65 8.48
C ARG A 6 33.72 1.29 9.12
N TYR A 7 33.83 0.22 8.32
CA TYR A 7 34.33 -1.07 8.78
C TYR A 7 35.23 -1.72 7.73
N LYS A 8 36.21 -2.51 8.19
CA LYS A 8 37.09 -3.31 7.32
C LYS A 8 36.56 -4.72 7.23
N THR A 9 36.50 -5.26 6.02
CA THR A 9 36.18 -6.68 5.80
C THR A 9 37.40 -7.55 6.07
N SER A 10 37.20 -8.85 6.27
CA SER A 10 38.28 -9.84 6.45
C SER A 10 39.27 -9.91 5.28
N LYS A 11 38.91 -9.35 4.12
CA LYS A 11 39.77 -9.21 2.92
C LYS A 11 40.46 -7.84 2.80
N GLY A 12 40.41 -6.99 3.83
CA GLY A 12 41.07 -5.68 3.85
C GLY A 12 40.33 -4.54 3.14
N GLU A 13 39.20 -4.80 2.47
CA GLU A 13 38.40 -3.76 1.83
C GLU A 13 37.67 -2.88 2.87
N VAL A 14 37.76 -1.55 2.72
CA VAL A 14 37.00 -0.57 3.50
C VAL A 14 35.59 -0.47 2.96
N ARG A 15 34.59 -0.69 3.81
CA ARG A 15 33.17 -0.54 3.48
C ARG A 15 32.48 0.39 4.46
N TYR A 16 31.40 1.00 3.99
CA TYR A 16 30.56 1.90 4.79
C TYR A 16 29.24 1.20 5.11
N ARG A 17 28.82 1.24 6.37
CA ARG A 17 27.47 0.86 6.81
C ARG A 17 26.71 2.11 7.20
N VAL A 18 25.45 2.17 6.82
CA VAL A 18 24.53 3.22 7.27
C VAL A 18 23.58 2.59 8.27
N ARG A 19 23.67 3.06 9.52
CA ARG A 19 22.70 2.73 10.57
C ARG A 19 21.65 3.81 10.61
N TYR A 20 20.39 3.43 10.51
CA TYR A 20 19.29 4.36 10.70
C TYR A 20 18.24 3.78 11.64
N ARG A 21 17.59 4.68 12.38
CA ARG A 21 16.44 4.34 13.22
C ARG A 21 15.18 4.47 12.39
N LYS A 22 14.35 3.44 12.43
CA LYS A 22 13.00 3.48 11.92
C LYS A 22 12.08 4.22 12.92
N PRO A 23 10.91 4.71 12.46
CA PRO A 23 9.94 5.39 13.35
C PRO A 23 9.38 4.49 14.45
N ASP A 24 9.40 3.16 14.24
CA ASP A 24 9.00 2.12 15.20
C ASP A 24 10.02 1.89 16.34
N GLY A 25 11.12 2.66 16.36
CA GLY A 25 12.19 2.54 17.35
C GLY A 25 13.22 1.44 17.06
N THR A 26 13.00 0.60 16.03
CA THR A 26 13.94 -0.45 15.65
C THR A 26 15.13 0.11 14.87
N GLN A 27 16.28 -0.54 15.04
CA GLN A 27 17.50 -0.21 14.32
C GLN A 27 17.66 -1.15 13.14
N THR A 28 17.91 -0.61 11.95
CA THR A 28 18.25 -1.41 10.77
C THR A 28 19.52 -0.88 10.14
N ASP A 29 20.34 -1.84 9.71
CA ASP A 29 21.64 -1.61 9.09
C ASP A 29 21.53 -1.98 7.61
N THR A 30 21.79 -1.03 6.71
CA THR A 30 22.06 -1.33 5.29
C THR A 30 23.57 -1.22 5.07
N GLY A 31 24.19 -2.34 4.68
CA GLY A 31 25.62 -2.44 4.42
C GLY A 31 25.91 -2.79 2.95
N GLY A 32 27.09 -2.39 2.45
CA GLY A 32 27.61 -2.90 1.18
C GLY A 32 28.22 -1.86 0.23
N VAL A 33 28.25 -0.57 0.57
CA VAL A 33 28.74 0.48 -0.35
C VAL A 33 30.24 0.74 -0.19
N ARG A 34 30.95 0.77 -1.33
CA ARG A 34 32.40 0.95 -1.45
C ARG A 34 32.88 2.40 -1.23
N ARG A 35 32.01 3.40 -1.40
CA ARG A 35 32.37 4.83 -1.31
C ARG A 35 31.46 5.57 -0.32
N LYS A 36 32.06 6.45 0.48
CA LYS A 36 31.37 7.29 1.49
C LYS A 36 30.29 8.18 0.87
N ILE A 37 30.57 8.74 -0.31
CA ILE A 37 29.67 9.65 -1.02
C ILE A 37 28.41 8.95 -1.53
N ASP A 38 28.51 7.67 -1.91
CA ASP A 38 27.35 6.86 -2.33
C ASP A 38 26.48 6.49 -1.14
N ALA A 39 27.08 6.26 0.04
CA ALA A 39 26.37 6.03 1.30
C ALA A 39 25.61 7.29 1.75
N GLU A 40 26.24 8.46 1.63
CA GLU A 40 25.65 9.76 1.95
C GLU A 40 24.54 10.13 0.95
N ASN A 41 24.72 9.89 -0.35
CA ASN A 41 23.68 10.10 -1.36
C ASN A 41 22.51 9.12 -1.21
N TRP A 42 22.75 7.86 -0.84
CA TRP A 42 21.70 6.89 -0.54
C TRP A 42 20.89 7.30 0.70
N ALA A 43 21.59 7.74 1.76
CA ALA A 43 20.96 8.25 2.97
C ALA A 43 20.17 9.54 2.69
N ALA A 44 20.71 10.48 1.92
CA ALA A 44 20.04 11.71 1.55
C ALA A 44 18.80 11.45 0.69
N LYS A 45 18.86 10.55 -0.30
CA LYS A 45 17.69 10.20 -1.13
C LYS A 45 16.58 9.54 -0.31
N ARG A 46 16.91 8.60 0.58
CA ARG A 46 15.88 7.91 1.39
C ARG A 46 15.35 8.73 2.56
N VAL A 47 16.20 9.50 3.24
CA VAL A 47 15.81 10.29 4.42
C VAL A 47 15.09 11.59 4.02
N THR A 48 15.43 12.20 2.89
CA THR A 48 14.78 13.43 2.43
C THR A 48 13.39 13.16 1.86
N VAL A 49 13.22 12.08 1.10
CA VAL A 49 11.88 11.60 0.67
C VAL A 49 11.03 11.21 1.90
N ALA A 50 11.64 10.56 2.90
CA ALA A 50 10.95 10.14 4.12
C ALA A 50 10.47 11.28 5.04
N LYS A 51 11.06 12.49 4.96
CA LYS A 51 10.63 13.63 5.77
C LYS A 51 9.60 14.53 5.09
N ALA A 52 9.57 14.57 3.77
CA ALA A 52 8.60 15.39 3.03
C ALA A 52 7.22 14.71 2.92
N GLU A 53 7.17 13.36 2.93
CA GLU A 53 5.95 12.62 2.58
C GLU A 53 5.38 11.73 3.70
N GLY A 54 5.96 11.73 4.91
CA GLY A 54 5.41 10.98 6.05
C GLY A 54 5.31 9.46 5.87
N THR A 55 5.87 8.90 4.80
CA THR A 55 5.63 7.51 4.40
C THR A 55 6.95 6.73 4.42
N TYR A 56 7.39 6.32 5.60
CA TYR A 56 8.37 5.24 5.71
C TYR A 56 7.62 3.90 5.60
N ILE A 57 7.58 3.30 4.41
CA ILE A 57 7.18 1.91 4.24
C ILE A 57 8.44 1.06 4.39
N ASP A 58 8.48 0.25 5.45
CA ASP A 58 9.51 -0.76 5.61
C ASP A 58 9.50 -1.71 4.38
N PRO A 59 10.64 -2.00 3.72
CA PRO A 59 10.67 -2.88 2.55
C PRO A 59 10.14 -4.30 2.81
N THR A 60 10.16 -4.74 4.06
CA THR A 60 9.53 -5.98 4.54
C THR A 60 8.05 -5.79 4.87
N ALA A 61 7.62 -4.59 5.29
CA ALA A 61 6.20 -4.22 5.39
C ALA A 61 5.53 -4.02 4.02
N GLY A 62 6.30 -3.87 2.94
CA GLY A 62 5.77 -3.85 1.58
C GLY A 62 5.05 -5.14 1.16
N LYS A 63 5.16 -6.22 1.94
CA LYS A 63 4.47 -7.50 1.68
C LYS A 63 3.12 -7.65 2.38
N ILE A 64 2.77 -6.79 3.34
CA ILE A 64 1.46 -6.90 3.99
C ILE A 64 0.38 -6.65 2.95
N THR A 65 -0.60 -7.55 2.90
CA THR A 65 -1.71 -7.47 1.97
C THR A 65 -2.80 -6.55 2.50
N VAL A 66 -3.63 -6.02 1.61
CA VAL A 66 -4.83 -5.26 2.00
C VAL A 66 -5.75 -6.14 2.86
N GLY A 67 -5.82 -7.44 2.58
CA GLY A 67 -6.60 -8.42 3.35
C GLY A 67 -6.12 -8.62 4.78
N GLU A 68 -4.82 -8.51 5.05
CA GLU A 68 -4.28 -8.59 6.41
C GLU A 68 -4.54 -7.32 7.23
N LEU A 69 -4.58 -6.15 6.59
CA LEU A 69 -4.89 -4.88 7.26
C LEU A 69 -6.39 -4.66 7.50
N ALA A 70 -7.24 -5.22 6.64
CA ALA A 70 -8.68 -4.95 6.65
C ALA A 70 -9.37 -5.28 8.00
N PRO A 71 -9.09 -6.41 8.70
CA PRO A 71 -9.75 -6.73 9.96
C PRO A 71 -9.48 -5.69 11.06
N ALA A 72 -8.23 -5.23 11.18
CA ALA A 72 -7.86 -4.22 12.16
C ALA A 72 -8.56 -2.88 11.89
N TRP A 73 -8.62 -2.49 10.61
CA TRP A 73 -9.34 -1.28 10.21
C TRP A 73 -10.86 -1.39 10.46
N LEU A 74 -11.47 -2.52 10.11
CA LEU A 74 -12.90 -2.78 10.34
C LEU A 74 -13.22 -2.78 11.84
N ALA A 75 -12.39 -3.38 12.68
CA ALA A 75 -12.56 -3.35 14.14
C ALA A 75 -12.55 -1.92 14.68
N LYS A 76 -11.59 -1.09 14.24
CA LYS A 76 -11.54 0.34 14.60
C LYS A 76 -12.79 1.10 14.13
N LYS A 77 -13.27 0.83 12.92
CA LYS A 77 -14.50 1.44 12.40
C LYS A 77 -15.75 0.99 13.14
N LYS A 78 -15.82 -0.26 13.59
CA LYS A 78 -16.93 -0.78 14.38
C LYS A 78 -17.13 -0.03 15.69
N LEU A 79 -16.03 0.41 16.32
CA LEU A 79 -16.06 1.18 17.58
C LEU A 79 -16.43 2.65 17.38
N SER A 80 -16.13 3.24 16.22
CA SER A 80 -16.28 4.67 15.97
C SER A 80 -17.49 5.04 15.11
N ALA A 81 -18.00 4.11 14.30
CA ALA A 81 -19.11 4.37 13.39
C ALA A 81 -20.45 3.87 13.96
N LYS A 82 -21.53 4.53 13.56
CA LYS A 82 -22.90 4.02 13.79
C LYS A 82 -23.05 2.62 13.19
N PRO A 83 -23.81 1.70 13.81
CA PRO A 83 -23.94 0.31 13.33
C PRO A 83 -24.38 0.18 11.87
N SER A 84 -25.31 1.02 11.41
CA SER A 84 -25.77 1.03 10.01
C SER A 84 -24.66 1.45 9.04
N HIS A 85 -23.85 2.44 9.41
CA HIS A 85 -22.72 2.87 8.61
C HIS A 85 -21.62 1.80 8.56
N TYR A 86 -21.33 1.16 9.70
CA TYR A 86 -20.38 0.06 9.75
C TYR A 86 -20.78 -1.10 8.82
N ARG A 87 -22.05 -1.54 8.86
CA ARG A 87 -22.55 -2.60 7.96
C ARG A 87 -22.37 -2.24 6.47
N ASN A 88 -22.51 -0.96 6.12
CA ASN A 88 -22.27 -0.50 4.76
C ASN A 88 -20.78 -0.59 4.38
N LEU A 89 -19.86 -0.29 5.31
CA LEU A 89 -18.41 -0.40 5.09
C LEU A 89 -17.99 -1.87 4.99
N GLU A 90 -18.47 -2.72 5.90
CA GLU A 90 -18.21 -4.16 5.90
C GLU A 90 -18.75 -4.82 4.62
N GLY A 91 -19.97 -4.48 4.23
CA GLY A 91 -20.54 -4.97 2.97
C GLY A 91 -19.79 -4.48 1.73
N ALA A 92 -19.21 -3.27 1.77
CA ALA A 92 -18.37 -2.77 0.67
C ALA A 92 -17.00 -3.47 0.63
N TRP A 93 -16.41 -3.75 1.79
CA TRP A 93 -15.21 -4.57 1.91
C TRP A 93 -15.41 -5.95 1.28
N GLU A 94 -16.40 -6.71 1.74
CA GLU A 94 -16.62 -8.09 1.29
C GLU A 94 -16.99 -8.18 -0.21
N LYS A 95 -17.80 -7.25 -0.72
CA LYS A 95 -18.31 -7.33 -2.10
C LYS A 95 -17.36 -6.77 -3.15
N TRP A 96 -16.55 -5.76 -2.80
CA TRP A 96 -15.78 -5.00 -3.80
C TRP A 96 -14.29 -5.01 -3.53
N VAL A 97 -13.87 -4.74 -2.30
CA VAL A 97 -12.45 -4.53 -2.01
C VAL A 97 -11.73 -5.86 -1.84
N LYS A 98 -12.29 -6.79 -1.06
CA LYS A 98 -11.70 -8.09 -0.77
C LYS A 98 -11.43 -8.94 -2.02
N PRO A 99 -12.36 -9.06 -3.00
CA PRO A 99 -12.12 -9.88 -4.19
C PRO A 99 -11.00 -9.35 -5.09
N GLU A 100 -10.83 -8.03 -5.15
CA GLU A 100 -9.86 -7.39 -6.04
C GLU A 100 -8.49 -7.20 -5.35
N TRP A 101 -8.49 -6.75 -4.11
CA TRP A 101 -7.30 -6.25 -3.42
C TRP A 101 -6.89 -7.10 -2.23
N GLY A 102 -7.71 -8.05 -1.78
CA GLY A 102 -7.46 -8.79 -0.54
C GLY A 102 -6.11 -9.51 -0.50
N ASN A 103 -5.67 -10.06 -1.64
CA ASN A 103 -4.38 -10.74 -1.77
C ASN A 103 -3.27 -9.83 -2.30
N THR A 104 -3.56 -8.55 -2.57
CA THR A 104 -2.62 -7.61 -3.15
C THR A 104 -1.81 -6.96 -2.04
N PRO A 105 -0.46 -6.95 -2.12
CA PRO A 105 0.37 -6.20 -1.21
C PRO A 105 0.02 -4.71 -1.26
N VAL A 106 -0.03 -4.04 -0.11
CA VAL A 106 -0.34 -2.60 -0.04
C VAL A 106 0.61 -1.78 -0.90
N SER A 107 1.89 -2.17 -0.97
CA SER A 107 2.90 -1.51 -1.81
C SER A 107 2.63 -1.62 -3.32
N ALA A 108 1.84 -2.60 -3.76
CA ALA A 108 1.48 -2.81 -5.16
C ALA A 108 0.19 -2.07 -5.55
N VAL A 109 -0.55 -1.53 -4.59
CA VAL A 109 -1.77 -0.75 -4.86
C VAL A 109 -1.37 0.65 -5.33
N THR A 110 -1.37 0.84 -6.64
CA THR A 110 -1.12 2.15 -7.25
C THR A 110 -2.39 2.97 -7.36
N ARG A 111 -2.25 4.31 -7.37
CA ARG A 111 -3.38 5.23 -7.55
C ARG A 111 -4.08 4.99 -8.89
N GLU A 112 -3.30 4.70 -9.93
CA GLU A 112 -3.80 4.44 -11.28
C GLU A 112 -4.59 3.14 -11.35
N ALA A 113 -4.16 2.10 -10.62
CA ALA A 113 -4.88 0.83 -10.57
C ALA A 113 -6.18 0.96 -9.76
N ALA A 114 -6.15 1.68 -8.63
CA ALA A 114 -7.34 2.00 -7.85
C ALA A 114 -8.35 2.82 -8.68
N GLN A 115 -7.91 3.84 -9.41
CA GLN A 115 -8.79 4.64 -10.26
C GLN A 115 -9.43 3.81 -11.38
N ARG A 116 -8.64 2.96 -12.05
CA ARG A 116 -9.16 2.06 -13.10
C ARG A 116 -10.22 1.10 -12.55
N TRP A 117 -9.97 0.51 -11.38
CA TRP A 117 -10.92 -0.36 -10.71
C TRP A 117 -12.24 0.35 -10.38
N VAL A 118 -12.18 1.56 -9.80
CA VAL A 118 -13.36 2.39 -9.48
C VAL A 118 -14.16 2.74 -10.73
N THR A 119 -13.50 3.09 -11.84
CA THR A 119 -14.15 3.32 -13.14
C THR A 119 -14.85 2.06 -13.64
N GLY A 120 -14.21 0.89 -13.50
CA GLY A 120 -14.82 -0.40 -13.87
C GLY A 120 -16.08 -0.75 -13.07
N ILE A 121 -16.13 -0.41 -11.78
CA ILE A 121 -17.35 -0.58 -10.96
C ILE A 121 -18.46 0.38 -11.44
N SER A 122 -18.10 1.60 -11.81
CA SER A 122 -19.05 2.62 -12.28
C SER A 122 -19.68 2.24 -13.62
N GLN A 123 -18.87 1.78 -14.57
CA GLN A 123 -19.33 1.45 -15.93
C GLN A 123 -19.97 0.05 -16.02
N GLY A 124 -19.64 -0.84 -15.09
CA GLY A 124 -19.98 -2.25 -15.22
C GLY A 124 -19.09 -2.93 -16.27
N LYS A 125 -19.44 -4.18 -16.61
CA LYS A 125 -18.77 -4.96 -17.64
C LYS A 125 -19.81 -5.48 -18.60
N THR A 126 -19.63 -5.22 -19.88
CA THR A 126 -20.40 -5.83 -20.96
C THR A 126 -19.44 -6.60 -21.88
N ALA A 127 -19.94 -7.68 -22.47
CA ALA A 127 -19.24 -8.47 -23.47
C ALA A 127 -20.16 -8.61 -24.68
N LYS A 128 -19.57 -8.87 -25.85
CA LYS A 128 -20.35 -9.23 -27.04
C LYS A 128 -20.35 -10.74 -27.19
N ASP A 129 -21.50 -11.32 -27.51
CA ASP A 129 -21.58 -12.73 -27.88
C ASP A 129 -21.08 -12.97 -29.31
N GLU A 130 -21.04 -14.24 -29.73
CA GLU A 130 -20.66 -14.65 -31.10
C GLU A 130 -21.61 -14.10 -32.18
N GLN A 131 -22.80 -13.64 -31.79
CA GLN A 131 -23.84 -13.08 -32.66
C GLN A 131 -23.84 -11.54 -32.65
N GLY A 132 -22.93 -10.91 -31.89
CA GLY A 132 -22.79 -9.46 -31.77
C GLY A 132 -23.70 -8.79 -30.73
N ASN A 133 -24.52 -9.52 -29.98
CA ASN A 133 -25.39 -8.98 -28.94
C ASN A 133 -24.60 -8.63 -27.67
N GLU A 134 -25.01 -7.56 -26.98
CA GLU A 134 -24.38 -7.12 -25.75
C GLU A 134 -24.91 -7.91 -24.53
N ILE A 135 -24.02 -8.67 -23.89
CA ILE A 135 -24.25 -9.38 -22.64
C ILE A 135 -23.70 -8.57 -21.48
N VAL A 136 -24.53 -8.26 -20.48
CA VAL A 136 -24.10 -7.58 -19.26
C VAL A 136 -23.47 -8.58 -18.29
N LEU A 137 -22.15 -8.59 -18.18
CA LEU A 137 -21.38 -9.40 -17.23
C LEU A 137 -21.43 -8.82 -15.81
N ALA A 138 -21.44 -7.50 -15.68
CA ALA A 138 -21.61 -6.81 -14.41
C ALA A 138 -22.37 -5.52 -14.61
N LYS A 139 -23.47 -5.33 -13.88
CA LYS A 139 -24.26 -4.09 -13.96
C LYS A 139 -23.47 -2.91 -13.39
N PRO A 140 -23.52 -1.73 -14.03
CA PRO A 140 -22.96 -0.49 -13.48
C PRO A 140 -23.54 -0.19 -12.10
N ARG A 141 -22.75 0.45 -11.24
CA ARG A 141 -23.14 0.80 -9.87
C ARG A 141 -23.23 2.31 -9.68
N SER A 142 -24.07 2.71 -8.73
CA SER A 142 -24.24 4.12 -8.40
C SER A 142 -22.96 4.72 -7.82
N ALA A 143 -22.79 6.03 -8.01
CA ALA A 143 -21.65 6.78 -7.49
C ALA A 143 -21.43 6.58 -5.98
N SER A 144 -22.51 6.44 -5.20
CA SER A 144 -22.42 6.18 -3.76
C SER A 144 -21.74 4.85 -3.43
N VAL A 145 -22.01 3.79 -4.21
CA VAL A 145 -21.36 2.48 -4.04
C VAL A 145 -19.89 2.56 -4.42
N VAL A 146 -19.61 3.22 -5.53
CA VAL A 146 -18.25 3.45 -6.07
C VAL A 146 -17.39 4.22 -5.06
N LEU A 147 -17.90 5.34 -4.54
CA LEU A 147 -17.22 6.16 -3.52
C LEU A 147 -16.98 5.39 -2.22
N ARG A 148 -17.95 4.55 -1.80
CA ARG A 148 -17.80 3.75 -0.58
C ARG A 148 -16.74 2.67 -0.75
N ALA A 149 -16.72 1.96 -1.88
CA ALA A 149 -15.72 0.95 -2.17
C ALA A 149 -14.31 1.56 -2.20
N HIS A 150 -14.16 2.69 -2.90
CA HIS A 150 -12.90 3.45 -2.90
C HIS A 150 -12.51 3.92 -1.51
N GLY A 151 -13.43 4.48 -0.73
CA GLY A 151 -13.17 4.97 0.62
C GLY A 151 -12.75 3.87 1.60
N VAL A 152 -13.28 2.65 1.46
CA VAL A 152 -12.82 1.49 2.23
C VAL A 152 -11.39 1.12 1.85
N LEU A 153 -11.09 0.99 0.55
CA LEU A 153 -9.73 0.68 0.09
C LEU A 153 -8.73 1.73 0.59
N ALA A 154 -9.02 3.02 0.37
CA ALA A 154 -8.18 4.13 0.80
C ALA A 154 -8.00 4.17 2.33
N GLY A 155 -9.04 3.84 3.08
CA GLY A 155 -8.97 3.80 4.54
C GLY A 155 -8.14 2.64 5.09
N ILE A 156 -8.04 1.52 4.37
CA ILE A 156 -7.25 0.36 4.80
C ILE A 156 -5.76 0.58 4.52
N ILE A 157 -5.43 1.25 3.41
CA ILE A 157 -4.04 1.45 2.98
C ILE A 157 -3.40 2.76 3.50
N GLY A 158 -4.19 3.69 4.05
CA GLY A 158 -3.78 5.06 4.40
C GLY A 158 -4.01 5.44 5.86
#